data_AF-B3N9D5-F1
#
_entry.id   AF-B3N9D5-F1
#
_cell.length_a   1.000
_cell.length_b   1.000
_cell.length_c   1.000
_cell.angle_alpha   90.00
_cell.angle_beta   90.00
_cell.angle_gamma   90.00
#
_symmetry.space_group_name_H-M   'P 1'
#
loop_
_entity.id
_entity.type
_entity.pdbx_description
1 polymer ?
#
loop_
_entity_poly.entity_id
_entity_poly.type
_entity_poly.pdbx_seq_one_letter_code
_entity_poly.pdbx_strand_id
1 'polypeptide(L)'
;MGDLSWKDFLTQAKQFLEISQKLGDNWVLEQKDSNEPNTYLKCSQKIKGQCGKNAGDLVSVEYHVVFSVSYQVPMLFFQAHRSDGSLLDVEATWKMFMPESKASDLHQILTQMDHPVLFRPYMALHPCRTAEVLKQFGKPSCNQVLSFISLYGPHVQLHLQNAYGLSQEYT
;
A
#
# COMPACT_ATOMS: atom_id res chain seq x y z
N MET A 1 6.84 -7.31 16.82
CA MET A 1 6.53 -5.87 16.72
C MET A 1 7.57 -5.19 15.85
N GLY A 2 7.14 -4.21 15.05
CA GLY A 2 8.03 -3.31 14.33
C GLY A 2 8.70 -2.31 15.27
N ASP A 3 9.49 -1.41 14.71
CA ASP A 3 10.22 -0.36 15.43
C ASP A 3 9.88 1.06 14.91
N LEU A 4 8.91 1.17 14.00
CA LEU A 4 8.51 2.45 13.41
C LEU A 4 7.55 3.18 14.35
N SER A 5 7.93 4.36 14.84
CA SER A 5 7.02 5.23 15.59
C SER A 5 6.09 6.00 14.64
N TRP A 6 4.98 6.55 15.18
CA TRP A 6 4.10 7.43 14.40
C TRP A 6 4.86 8.64 13.82
N LYS A 7 5.75 9.25 14.61
CA LYS A 7 6.53 10.40 14.18
C LYS A 7 7.50 10.05 13.06
N ASP A 8 8.12 8.87 13.14
CA ASP A 8 9.01 8.37 12.09
C ASP A 8 8.23 8.06 10.82
N PHE A 9 7.07 7.39 10.93
CA PHE A 9 6.19 7.14 9.79
C PHE A 9 5.79 8.45 9.10
N LEU A 10 5.31 9.45 9.86
CA LEU A 10 4.88 10.73 9.28
C LEU A 10 6.03 11.47 8.60
N THR A 11 7.23 11.42 9.20
CA THR A 11 8.44 12.02 8.62
C THR A 11 8.80 11.32 7.30
N GLN A 12 8.84 9.99 7.30
CA GLN A 12 9.18 9.19 6.12
C GLN A 12 8.13 9.28 5.02
N ALA A 13 6.84 9.42 5.37
CA ALA A 13 5.76 9.65 4.42
C ALA A 13 5.88 11.01 3.72
N LYS A 14 6.30 12.06 4.45
CA LYS A 14 6.57 13.38 3.87
C LYS A 14 7.78 13.35 2.94
N GLN A 15 8.87 12.70 3.34
CA GLN A 15 10.05 12.49 2.48
C GLN A 15 9.68 11.73 1.21
N PHE A 16 8.87 10.68 1.33
CA PHE A 16 8.33 9.97 0.18
C PHE A 16 7.54 10.90 -0.75
N LEU A 17 6.68 11.76 -0.19
CA LEU A 17 5.90 12.73 -0.97
C LEU A 17 6.79 13.77 -1.68
N GLU A 18 7.89 14.21 -1.06
CA GLU A 18 8.85 15.11 -1.72
C GLU A 18 9.48 14.47 -2.95
N ILE A 19 9.79 13.17 -2.91
CA ILE A 19 10.26 12.42 -4.08
C ILE A 19 9.15 12.34 -5.13
N SER A 20 7.93 11.97 -4.74
CA SER A 20 6.74 11.94 -5.60
C SER A 20 6.55 13.24 -6.38
N GLN A 21 6.61 14.39 -5.68
CA GLN A 21 6.46 15.71 -6.29
C GLN A 21 7.55 16.01 -7.33
N LYS A 22 8.80 15.61 -7.05
CA LYS A 22 9.91 15.74 -8.02
C LYS A 22 9.70 14.85 -9.25
N LEU A 23 9.08 13.68 -9.07
CA LEU A 23 8.79 12.74 -10.15
C LEU A 23 7.51 13.10 -10.93
N GLY A 24 6.65 13.96 -10.37
CA GLY A 24 5.39 14.38 -10.99
C GLY A 24 4.35 13.26 -11.07
N ASP A 25 4.43 12.27 -10.17
CA ASP A 25 3.39 11.25 -10.04
C ASP A 25 2.24 11.74 -9.13
N ASN A 26 1.29 10.86 -8.83
CA ASN A 26 0.00 11.23 -8.25
C ASN A 26 -0.19 10.79 -6.80
N TRP A 27 0.90 10.69 -6.03
CA TRP A 27 0.78 10.49 -4.59
C TRP A 27 0.37 11.80 -3.89
N VAL A 28 -0.48 11.64 -2.90
CA VAL A 28 -0.93 12.72 -2.02
C VAL A 28 -0.86 12.25 -0.58
N LEU A 29 -0.73 13.20 0.35
CA LEU A 29 -0.76 12.94 1.79
C LEU A 29 -2.08 13.48 2.34
N GLU A 30 -2.95 12.57 2.78
CA GLU A 30 -4.24 12.90 3.38
C GLU A 30 -4.03 13.05 4.88
N GLN A 31 -4.18 14.27 5.40
CA GLN A 31 -3.97 14.61 6.81
C GLN A 31 -5.25 15.20 7.40
N LYS A 32 -5.73 14.63 8.51
CA LYS A 32 -6.82 15.23 9.31
C LYS A 32 -6.28 15.99 10.52
N ASP A 33 -5.41 15.35 11.33
CA ASP A 33 -4.73 15.93 12.49
C ASP A 33 -3.28 15.42 12.56
N SER A 34 -2.31 16.33 12.68
CA SER A 34 -0.89 15.97 12.83
C SER A 34 -0.56 15.19 14.12
N ASN A 35 -1.38 15.33 15.17
CA ASN A 35 -1.11 14.77 16.49
C ASN A 35 -1.65 13.35 16.66
N GLU A 36 -2.48 12.89 15.74
CA GLU A 36 -3.08 11.56 15.76
C GLU A 36 -2.60 10.71 14.58
N PRO A 37 -2.61 9.37 14.69
CA PRO A 37 -2.26 8.45 13.62
C PRO A 37 -3.37 8.37 12.54
N ASN A 38 -3.76 9.54 12.01
CA ASN A 38 -4.84 9.70 11.04
C ASN A 38 -4.36 10.29 9.69
N THR A 39 -3.05 10.37 9.51
CA THR A 39 -2.42 10.75 8.24
C THR A 39 -2.02 9.50 7.45
N TYR A 40 -2.26 9.49 6.15
CA TYR A 40 -1.91 8.38 5.26
C TYR A 40 -1.53 8.88 3.86
N LEU A 41 -0.67 8.12 3.18
CA LEU A 41 -0.39 8.35 1.77
C LEU A 41 -1.50 7.73 0.93
N LYS A 42 -1.86 8.39 -0.16
CA LYS A 42 -2.86 7.92 -1.11
C LYS A 42 -2.35 8.10 -2.54
N CYS A 43 -2.60 7.11 -3.40
CA CYS A 43 -2.45 7.26 -4.84
C CYS A 43 -3.53 6.47 -5.58
N SER A 44 -3.65 6.71 -6.89
CA SER A 44 -4.57 5.94 -7.73
C SER A 44 -3.87 5.44 -8.97
N GLN A 45 -4.06 4.17 -9.33
CA GLN A 45 -3.51 3.61 -10.57
C GLN A 45 -4.60 2.90 -11.35
N LYS A 46 -4.52 2.98 -12.68
CA LYS A 46 -5.35 2.15 -13.55
C LYS A 46 -4.60 0.87 -13.87
N ILE A 47 -5.19 -0.26 -13.52
CA ILE A 47 -4.63 -1.57 -13.82
C ILE A 47 -5.50 -2.29 -14.85
N LYS A 48 -4.89 -3.19 -15.61
CA LYS A 48 -5.62 -4.06 -16.53
C LYS A 48 -5.85 -5.40 -15.85
N GLY A 49 -7.07 -5.93 -15.94
CA GLY A 49 -7.37 -7.30 -15.54
C GLY A 49 -6.49 -8.29 -16.31
N GLN A 50 -5.71 -9.10 -15.59
CA GLN A 50 -4.71 -10.00 -16.20
C GLN A 50 -5.27 -11.37 -16.59
N CYS A 51 -6.42 -11.81 -16.07
CA CYS A 51 -6.98 -13.12 -16.40
C CYS A 51 -8.52 -13.18 -16.43
N GLY A 52 -9.05 -14.22 -17.10
CA GLY A 52 -10.46 -14.60 -17.09
C GLY A 52 -11.36 -13.79 -18.03
N LYS A 53 -12.68 -13.78 -17.74
CA LYS A 53 -13.71 -13.05 -18.52
C LYS A 53 -13.51 -11.53 -18.56
N ASN A 54 -12.64 -11.00 -17.71
CA ASN A 54 -12.36 -9.57 -17.53
C ASN A 54 -10.97 -9.19 -18.09
N ALA A 55 -10.37 -10.05 -18.91
CA ALA A 55 -9.08 -9.77 -19.55
C ALA A 55 -9.22 -8.55 -20.46
N GLY A 56 -8.51 -7.46 -20.10
CA GLY A 56 -8.60 -6.18 -20.80
C GLY A 56 -9.48 -5.12 -20.12
N ASP A 57 -10.25 -5.49 -19.09
CA ASP A 57 -11.00 -4.51 -18.31
C ASP A 57 -10.04 -3.60 -17.55
N LEU A 58 -10.29 -2.29 -17.66
CA LEU A 58 -9.57 -1.27 -16.91
C LEU A 58 -10.25 -1.05 -15.56
N VAL A 59 -9.50 -1.24 -14.49
CA VAL A 59 -9.95 -1.01 -13.12
C VAL A 59 -9.14 0.11 -12.52
N SER A 60 -9.83 1.05 -11.88
CA SER A 60 -9.23 2.13 -11.12
C SER A 60 -9.03 1.69 -9.68
N VAL A 61 -7.79 1.66 -9.21
CA VAL A 61 -7.43 1.24 -7.87
C VAL A 61 -6.94 2.44 -7.08
N GLU A 62 -7.52 2.67 -5.91
CA GLU A 62 -7.04 3.64 -4.93
C GLU A 62 -6.29 2.89 -3.83
N TYR A 63 -5.04 3.28 -3.58
CA TYR A 63 -4.17 2.67 -2.57
C TYR A 63 -3.90 3.65 -1.46
N HIS A 64 -3.99 3.18 -0.21
CA HIS A 64 -3.67 3.93 0.99
C HIS A 64 -2.55 3.25 1.78
N VAL A 65 -1.50 3.99 2.12
CA VAL A 65 -0.44 3.50 3.03
C VAL A 65 -0.62 4.18 4.38
N VAL A 66 -0.90 3.38 5.39
CA VAL A 66 -1.33 3.84 6.71
C VAL A 66 -0.41 3.29 7.80
N PHE A 67 -0.25 4.02 8.89
CA PHE A 67 0.48 3.53 10.06
C PHE A 67 -0.39 2.58 10.90
N SER A 68 0.15 1.41 11.25
CA SER A 68 -0.45 0.52 12.24
C SER A 68 0.08 0.81 13.64
N VAL A 69 -0.76 1.34 14.52
CA VAL A 69 -0.40 1.59 15.93
C VAL A 69 -0.05 0.29 16.64
N SER A 70 -0.82 -0.78 16.41
CA SER A 70 -0.64 -2.07 17.10
C SER A 70 0.60 -2.82 16.65
N TYR A 71 0.94 -2.78 15.36
CA TYR A 71 2.08 -3.52 14.82
C TYR A 71 3.35 -2.67 14.70
N GLN A 72 3.23 -1.34 14.77
CA GLN A 72 4.31 -0.36 14.59
C GLN A 72 5.01 -0.54 13.23
N VAL A 73 4.21 -0.66 12.17
CA VAL A 73 4.65 -0.84 10.78
C VAL A 73 3.69 -0.12 9.82
N PRO A 74 4.12 0.18 8.58
CA PRO A 74 3.21 0.57 7.52
C PRO A 74 2.26 -0.57 7.13
N MET A 75 1.06 -0.22 6.70
CA MET A 75 0.03 -1.11 6.14
C MET A 75 -0.47 -0.58 4.82
N LEU A 76 -0.83 -1.48 3.91
CA LEU A 76 -1.39 -1.12 2.61
C LEU A 76 -2.86 -1.51 2.56
N PHE A 77 -3.72 -0.52 2.34
CA PHE A 77 -5.14 -0.68 2.08
C PHE A 77 -5.44 -0.30 0.65
N PHE A 78 -6.48 -0.88 0.04
CA PHE A 78 -6.91 -0.47 -1.29
C PHE A 78 -8.38 -0.77 -1.56
N GLN A 79 -8.90 -0.07 -2.56
CA GLN A 79 -10.21 -0.32 -3.17
C GLN A 79 -10.08 -0.25 -4.68
N ALA A 80 -10.80 -1.14 -5.37
CA ALA A 80 -10.74 -1.27 -6.81
C ALA A 80 -12.13 -1.07 -7.41
N HIS A 81 -12.23 -0.19 -8.41
CA HIS A 81 -13.48 0.21 -9.04
C HIS A 81 -13.44 -0.13 -10.53
N ARG A 82 -14.50 -0.77 -11.02
CA ARG A 82 -14.70 -1.02 -12.46
C ARG A 82 -14.92 0.30 -13.20
N SER A 83 -14.88 0.26 -14.52
CA SER A 83 -15.10 1.44 -15.38
C SER A 83 -16.48 2.07 -15.22
N ASP A 84 -17.48 1.31 -14.77
CA ASP A 84 -18.83 1.79 -14.45
C ASP A 84 -18.93 2.43 -13.05
N GLY A 85 -17.82 2.49 -12.30
CA GLY A 85 -17.76 3.03 -10.94
C GLY A 85 -18.13 2.02 -9.84
N SER A 86 -18.55 0.79 -10.19
CA SER A 86 -18.88 -0.24 -9.20
C SER A 86 -17.61 -0.75 -8.51
N LEU A 87 -17.69 -0.97 -7.19
CA LEU A 87 -16.61 -1.57 -6.42
C LEU A 87 -16.44 -3.05 -6.80
N LEU A 88 -15.20 -3.52 -6.89
CA LEU A 88 -14.91 -4.94 -6.92
C LEU A 88 -15.22 -5.55 -5.54
N ASP A 89 -16.03 -6.60 -5.55
CA ASP A 89 -16.23 -7.42 -4.36
C ASP A 89 -14.95 -8.21 -3.99
N VAL A 90 -15.02 -8.92 -2.88
CA VAL A 90 -13.89 -9.70 -2.33
C VAL A 90 -13.38 -10.72 -3.32
N GLU A 91 -14.28 -11.51 -3.92
CA GLU A 91 -13.92 -12.59 -4.82
C GLU A 91 -13.32 -12.05 -6.13
N ALA A 92 -13.92 -11.00 -6.69
CA ALA A 92 -13.44 -10.36 -7.91
C ALA A 92 -12.09 -9.67 -7.69
N THR A 93 -11.88 -9.04 -6.54
CA THR A 93 -10.58 -8.48 -6.15
C THR A 93 -9.54 -9.59 -6.08
N TRP A 94 -9.84 -10.69 -5.40
CA TRP A 94 -8.89 -11.81 -5.27
C TRP A 94 -8.46 -12.38 -6.62
N LYS A 95 -9.42 -12.67 -7.50
CA LYS A 95 -9.13 -13.17 -8.85
C LYS A 95 -8.28 -12.19 -9.67
N MET A 96 -8.43 -10.89 -9.42
CA MET A 96 -7.70 -9.84 -10.14
C MET A 96 -6.25 -9.69 -9.69
N PHE A 97 -6.01 -9.65 -8.38
CA PHE A 97 -4.69 -9.35 -7.82
C PHE A 97 -3.86 -10.60 -7.54
N MET A 98 -4.50 -11.76 -7.33
CA MET A 98 -3.81 -13.02 -7.00
C MET A 98 -4.32 -14.21 -7.83
N PRO A 99 -4.20 -14.15 -9.18
CA PRO A 99 -4.77 -15.18 -10.07
C PRO A 99 -4.10 -16.56 -9.92
N GLU A 100 -2.82 -16.61 -9.54
CA GLU A 100 -2.03 -17.85 -9.47
C GLU A 100 -1.80 -18.36 -8.03
N SER A 101 -2.25 -17.61 -7.02
CA SER A 101 -2.03 -17.97 -5.61
C SER A 101 -3.02 -19.03 -5.15
N LYS A 102 -2.53 -20.05 -4.43
CA LYS A 102 -3.39 -21.05 -3.78
C LYS A 102 -4.19 -20.42 -2.65
N ALA A 103 -5.44 -20.85 -2.46
CA ALA A 103 -6.35 -20.34 -1.42
C ALA A 103 -5.76 -20.27 0.00
N SER A 104 -4.83 -21.18 0.34
CA SER A 104 -4.14 -21.21 1.63
C SER A 104 -3.10 -20.10 1.82
N ASP A 105 -2.47 -19.63 0.74
CA ASP A 105 -1.52 -18.51 0.76
C ASP A 105 -2.28 -17.16 0.73
N LEU A 106 -3.52 -17.17 0.19
CA LEU A 106 -4.39 -16.00 0.06
C LEU A 106 -4.70 -15.34 1.42
N HIS A 107 -5.06 -16.13 2.44
CA HIS A 107 -5.45 -15.61 3.75
C HIS A 107 -4.28 -15.09 4.59
N GLN A 108 -3.04 -15.41 4.20
CA GLN A 108 -1.86 -14.93 4.92
C GLN A 108 -1.45 -13.52 4.48
N ILE A 109 -1.91 -13.07 3.31
CA ILE A 109 -1.45 -11.84 2.68
C ILE A 109 -2.58 -10.83 2.48
N LEU A 110 -3.76 -11.24 1.99
CA LEU A 110 -4.87 -10.32 1.66
C LEU A 110 -6.11 -10.59 2.54
N THR A 111 -6.67 -9.54 3.14
CA THR A 111 -7.84 -9.62 4.01
C THR A 111 -8.76 -8.40 3.83
N GLN A 112 -9.98 -8.47 4.37
CA GLN A 112 -10.86 -7.31 4.50
C GLN A 112 -10.80 -6.77 5.92
N MET A 113 -10.54 -5.48 6.06
CA MET A 113 -10.43 -4.79 7.35
C MET A 113 -11.01 -3.38 7.25
N ASP A 114 -11.45 -2.83 8.38
CA ASP A 114 -11.81 -1.42 8.42
C ASP A 114 -10.57 -0.55 8.29
N HIS A 115 -10.63 0.44 7.39
CA HIS A 115 -9.59 1.42 7.23
C HIS A 115 -9.44 2.23 8.53
N PRO A 116 -8.26 2.26 9.18
CA PRO A 116 -8.11 2.78 10.56
C PRO A 116 -8.40 4.28 10.68
N VAL A 117 -8.39 5.01 9.56
CA VAL A 117 -8.68 6.46 9.50
C VAL A 117 -10.08 6.79 8.96
N LEU A 118 -10.65 5.91 8.13
CA LEU A 118 -11.90 6.16 7.40
C LEU A 118 -13.07 5.36 7.97
N PHE A 119 -12.79 4.37 8.84
CA PHE A 119 -13.76 3.55 9.54
C PHE A 119 -14.79 2.90 8.61
N ARG A 120 -14.30 2.39 7.48
CA ARG A 120 -15.10 1.66 6.48
C ARG A 120 -14.30 0.51 5.86
N PRO A 121 -14.94 -0.52 5.30
CA PRO A 121 -14.26 -1.71 4.81
C PRO A 121 -13.36 -1.44 3.60
N TYR A 122 -12.13 -1.93 3.68
CA TYR A 122 -11.12 -1.90 2.61
C TYR A 122 -10.48 -3.29 2.49
N MET A 123 -9.89 -3.55 1.33
CA MET A 123 -8.93 -4.64 1.19
C MET A 123 -7.61 -4.21 1.80
N ALA A 124 -6.93 -5.11 2.49
CA ALA A 124 -5.70 -4.81 3.20
C ALA A 124 -4.69 -5.94 3.10
N LEU A 125 -3.41 -5.58 3.00
CA LEU A 125 -2.32 -6.52 3.22
C LEU A 125 -2.11 -6.74 4.72
N HIS A 126 -2.11 -8.01 5.14
CA HIS A 126 -2.02 -8.34 6.56
C HIS A 126 -0.63 -7.98 7.14
N PRO A 127 -0.56 -7.29 8.30
CA PRO A 127 0.69 -6.71 8.79
C PRO A 127 1.62 -7.68 9.54
N CYS A 128 1.19 -8.92 9.85
CA CYS A 128 1.88 -9.78 10.82
C CYS A 128 3.34 -10.07 10.47
N ARG A 129 3.67 -10.20 9.18
CA ARG A 129 5.03 -10.49 8.73
C ARG A 129 5.80 -9.25 8.29
N THR A 130 5.19 -8.08 8.23
CA THR A 130 5.83 -6.85 7.74
C THR A 130 7.08 -6.52 8.55
N ALA A 131 6.99 -6.58 9.89
CA ALA A 131 8.12 -6.28 10.76
C ALA A 131 9.28 -7.27 10.58
N GLU A 132 8.97 -8.56 10.39
CA GLU A 132 9.97 -9.61 10.20
C GLU A 132 10.69 -9.44 8.86
N VAL A 133 9.93 -9.20 7.79
CA VAL A 133 10.47 -9.01 6.44
C VAL A 133 11.33 -7.74 6.37
N LEU A 134 10.88 -6.61 6.92
CA LEU A 134 11.68 -5.38 6.92
C LEU A 134 13.00 -5.52 7.71
N LYS A 135 13.05 -6.39 8.72
CA LYS A 135 14.28 -6.66 9.50
C LYS A 135 15.28 -7.54 8.76
N GLN A 136 14.85 -8.34 7.79
CA GLN A 136 15.74 -9.23 7.02
C GLN A 136 16.76 -8.48 6.16
N PHE A 137 16.53 -7.19 5.89
CA PHE A 137 17.47 -6.32 5.18
C PHE A 137 18.69 -5.90 6.03
N GLY A 138 18.79 -6.37 7.28
CA GLY A 138 19.95 -6.22 8.16
C GLY A 138 19.96 -4.90 8.92
N LYS A 139 20.02 -3.77 8.22
CA LYS A 139 19.83 -2.43 8.82
C LYS A 139 18.47 -1.88 8.41
N PRO A 140 17.75 -1.17 9.32
CA PRO A 140 16.56 -0.43 8.93
C PRO A 140 16.90 0.51 7.78
N SER A 141 16.07 0.51 6.74
CA SER A 141 16.24 1.45 5.63
C SER A 141 16.06 2.89 6.12
N CYS A 142 16.69 3.83 5.42
CA CYS A 142 16.54 5.25 5.71
C CYS A 142 15.08 5.72 5.53
N ASN A 143 14.29 5.01 4.71
CA ASN A 143 12.86 5.21 4.59
C ASN A 143 12.12 3.86 4.50
N GLN A 144 11.57 3.42 5.64
CA GLN A 144 10.79 2.19 5.76
C GLN A 144 9.46 2.26 4.99
N VAL A 145 8.86 3.45 4.84
CA VAL A 145 7.63 3.62 4.04
C VAL A 145 7.90 3.31 2.57
N LEU A 146 8.96 3.90 1.98
CA LEU A 146 9.38 3.62 0.61
C LEU A 146 9.72 2.14 0.42
N SER A 147 10.48 1.57 1.37
CA SER A 147 10.86 0.15 1.33
C SER A 147 9.65 -0.76 1.37
N PHE A 148 8.69 -0.46 2.25
CA PHE A 148 7.43 -1.18 2.36
C PHE A 148 6.64 -1.14 1.06
N ILE A 149 6.44 0.04 0.45
CA ILE A 149 5.69 0.17 -0.80
C ILE A 149 6.41 -0.58 -1.93
N SER A 150 7.73 -0.46 -2.01
CA SER A 150 8.53 -1.12 -3.07
C SER A 150 8.46 -2.64 -2.97
N LEU A 151 8.38 -3.18 -1.75
CA LEU A 151 8.32 -4.61 -1.49
C LEU A 151 6.90 -5.17 -1.63
N TYR A 152 5.91 -4.52 -1.01
CA TYR A 152 4.54 -5.03 -0.92
C TYR A 152 3.64 -4.56 -2.06
N GLY A 153 3.91 -3.39 -2.64
CA GLY A 153 3.11 -2.81 -3.72
C GLY A 153 2.91 -3.74 -4.92
N PRO A 154 3.97 -4.37 -5.45
CA PRO A 154 3.84 -5.25 -6.62
C PRO A 154 2.87 -6.43 -6.41
N HIS A 155 2.71 -6.93 -5.19
CA HIS A 155 1.74 -8.00 -4.87
C HIS A 155 0.27 -7.58 -5.07
N VAL A 156 0.01 -6.28 -5.12
CA VAL A 156 -1.31 -5.71 -5.42
C VAL A 156 -1.26 -4.79 -6.63
N GLN A 157 -0.32 -5.03 -7.55
CA GLN A 157 -0.14 -4.28 -8.78
C GLN A 157 0.10 -2.77 -8.60
N LEU A 158 0.49 -2.34 -7.41
CA LEU A 158 0.96 -0.98 -7.14
C LEU A 158 2.44 -0.91 -7.54
N HIS A 159 2.73 -0.21 -8.63
CA HIS A 159 4.09 -0.07 -9.13
C HIS A 159 4.60 1.36 -8.92
N LEU A 160 5.73 1.48 -8.22
CA LEU A 160 6.48 2.74 -8.14
C LEU A 160 7.36 2.90 -9.38
N GLN A 161 7.65 4.15 -9.73
CA GLN A 161 8.67 4.45 -10.74
C GLN A 161 10.06 4.05 -10.21
N ASN A 162 10.89 3.43 -11.03
CA ASN A 162 12.27 3.06 -10.63
C ASN A 162 13.10 4.25 -10.13
N ALA A 163 12.74 5.47 -10.56
CA ALA A 163 13.39 6.71 -10.16
C ALA A 163 13.32 7.00 -8.65
N TYR A 164 12.39 6.39 -7.90
CA TYR A 164 12.39 6.47 -6.43
C TYR A 164 13.71 5.96 -5.82
N GLY A 165 14.35 4.95 -6.44
CA GLY A 165 15.64 4.40 -6.00
C GLY A 165 16.86 5.27 -6.35
N LEU A 166 16.68 6.39 -7.06
CA LEU A 166 17.77 7.32 -7.38
C LEU A 166 17.94 8.40 -6.29
N SER A 167 17.02 8.48 -5.32
CA SER A 167 17.08 9.46 -4.25
C SER A 167 18.16 9.09 -3.23
N GLN A 168 19.35 9.68 -3.40
CA GLN A 168 20.49 9.46 -2.48
C GLN A 168 20.24 9.97 -1.05
N GLU A 169 19.17 10.75 -0.85
CA GLU A 169 18.80 11.29 0.47
C GLU A 169 18.16 10.23 1.39
N TYR A 170 17.66 9.11 0.84
CA TYR A 170 16.83 8.13 1.59
C TYR A 170 17.07 6.66 1.22
N THR A 171 18.12 6.36 0.46
CA THR A 171 18.56 5.01 0.07
C THR A 171 19.86 4.66 0.79
#